data_AF-A0A7C1AUC7-F1
#
_entry.id   AF-A0A7C1AUC7-F1
#
_cell.length_a   1.000
_cell.length_b   1.000
_cell.length_c   1.000
_cell.angle_alpha   90.00
_cell.angle_beta   90.00
_cell.angle_gamma   90.00
#
_symmetry.space_group_name_H-M   'P 1'
#
loop_
_entity.id
_entity.type
_entity.pdbx_description
1 polymer ?
#
loop_
_entity_poly.entity_id
_entity_poly.type
_entity_poly.pdbx_seq_one_letter_code
_entity_poly.pdbx_strand_id
1 'polypeptide(L)'
;MGGPVSQSILVVGGGMSGMTAAIEAAEAGYEVFLVEKNSYLGGRVAQLNQYFPKLCPPYCGLEINFRRIKNNPKIKVFTLATVESIAGQEGEFDVAILQKPRYVNEKCTCCGKCAEATTMEIDNPFNYGMDKIKAAYLPHDMAFPMRYVIDPALVQSPEAQKVKEACPYDAIDLDMQPQKIELKVGAIIWATGWNPYDAKKLDTYGFGVYPDVITNVMMERMASWNG
;
A
#
# COMPACT_ATOMS: atom_id res chain seq x y z
N MET A 1 -18.48 18.14 -29.50
CA MET A 1 -19.37 18.74 -28.48
C MET A 1 -18.88 18.22 -27.13
N GLY A 2 -18.14 19.05 -26.37
CA GLY A 2 -17.59 18.65 -25.07
C GLY A 2 -18.58 19.03 -23.97
N GLY A 3 -19.19 18.02 -23.34
CA GLY A 3 -19.93 18.21 -22.09
C GLY A 3 -18.99 18.67 -20.95
N PRO A 4 -19.53 19.04 -19.78
CA PRO A 4 -18.71 19.43 -18.64
C PRO A 4 -17.77 18.28 -18.24
N VAL A 5 -16.46 18.47 -18.48
CA VAL A 5 -15.42 17.51 -18.10
C VAL A 5 -15.29 17.52 -16.58
N SER A 6 -15.47 16.35 -15.95
CA SER A 6 -15.21 16.20 -14.51
C SER A 6 -13.77 16.62 -14.21
N GLN A 7 -13.59 17.58 -13.30
CA GLN A 7 -12.27 18.12 -12.91
C GLN A 7 -11.52 17.23 -11.91
N SER A 8 -11.92 15.95 -11.82
CA SER A 8 -11.34 14.98 -10.89
C SER A 8 -10.54 13.93 -11.67
N ILE A 9 -9.38 13.53 -11.12
CA ILE A 9 -8.44 12.59 -11.72
C ILE A 9 -8.30 11.37 -10.81
N LEU A 10 -8.44 10.18 -11.37
CA LEU A 10 -8.09 8.94 -10.69
C LEU A 10 -6.64 8.56 -10.99
N VAL A 11 -5.84 8.32 -9.96
CA VAL A 11 -4.49 7.75 -10.08
C VAL A 11 -4.50 6.36 -9.48
N VAL A 12 -4.15 5.35 -10.30
CA VAL A 12 -4.12 3.94 -9.90
C VAL A 12 -2.69 3.50 -9.68
N GLY A 13 -2.32 3.26 -8.42
CA GLY A 13 -0.98 2.86 -7.99
C GLY A 13 -0.28 3.96 -7.18
N GLY A 14 -0.02 3.68 -5.91
CA GLY A 14 0.64 4.54 -4.93
C GLY A 14 2.16 4.44 -4.90
N GLY A 15 2.80 4.00 -5.98
CA GLY A 15 4.27 4.05 -6.14
C GLY A 15 4.77 5.47 -6.38
N MET A 16 6.09 5.64 -6.58
CA MET A 16 6.66 6.97 -6.84
C MET A 16 6.03 7.69 -8.03
N SER A 17 5.80 6.99 -9.15
CA SER A 17 5.16 7.57 -10.33
C SER A 17 3.75 8.08 -10.06
N GLY A 18 2.91 7.28 -9.40
CA GLY A 18 1.53 7.65 -9.11
C GLY A 18 1.42 8.71 -8.00
N MET A 19 2.26 8.65 -6.97
CA MET A 19 2.32 9.72 -5.96
C MET A 19 2.71 11.05 -6.59
N THR A 20 3.75 11.07 -7.43
CA THR A 20 4.14 12.30 -8.14
C THR A 20 3.01 12.78 -9.04
N ALA A 21 2.40 11.91 -9.85
CA ALA A 21 1.27 12.28 -10.70
C ALA A 21 0.10 12.87 -9.90
N ALA A 22 -0.23 12.27 -8.75
CA ALA A 22 -1.30 12.76 -7.88
C ALA A 22 -0.98 14.13 -7.28
N ILE A 23 0.26 14.33 -6.82
CA ILE A 23 0.67 15.59 -6.21
C ILE A 23 0.67 16.71 -7.25
N GLU A 24 1.30 16.50 -8.40
CA GLU A 24 1.41 17.54 -9.44
C GLU A 24 0.03 17.89 -10.02
N ALA A 25 -0.86 16.89 -10.20
CA ALA A 25 -2.24 17.14 -10.61
C ALA A 25 -3.02 17.96 -9.58
N ALA A 26 -2.86 17.66 -8.29
CA ALA A 26 -3.54 18.38 -7.23
C ALA A 26 -3.02 19.81 -7.06
N GLU A 27 -1.70 20.02 -7.21
CA GLU A 27 -1.07 21.35 -7.20
C GLU A 27 -1.46 22.18 -8.44
N ALA A 28 -1.70 21.54 -9.58
CA ALA A 28 -2.31 22.18 -10.76
C ALA A 28 -3.79 22.53 -10.58
N GLY A 29 -4.42 22.05 -9.51
CA GLY A 29 -5.74 22.50 -9.08
C GLY A 29 -6.86 21.45 -9.20
N TYR A 30 -6.56 20.25 -9.68
CA TYR A 30 -7.56 19.18 -9.84
C TYR A 30 -7.82 18.43 -8.53
N GLU A 31 -9.03 17.86 -8.40
CA GLU A 31 -9.29 16.88 -7.34
C GLU A 31 -8.68 15.54 -7.76
N VAL A 32 -8.01 14.84 -6.83
CA VAL A 32 -7.33 13.60 -7.13
C VAL A 32 -7.75 12.51 -6.17
N PHE A 33 -8.13 11.37 -6.73
CA PHE A 33 -8.34 10.13 -6.01
C PHE A 33 -7.13 9.22 -6.28
N LEU A 34 -6.36 8.90 -5.24
CA LEU A 34 -5.21 8.00 -5.32
C LEU A 34 -5.57 6.64 -4.76
N VAL A 35 -5.58 5.61 -5.60
CA VAL A 35 -5.92 4.22 -5.22
C VAL A 35 -4.67 3.37 -5.17
N GLU A 36 -4.45 2.68 -4.05
CA GLU A 36 -3.31 1.79 -3.83
C GLU A 36 -3.77 0.44 -3.26
N LYS A 37 -3.28 -0.65 -3.88
CA LYS A 37 -3.64 -2.03 -3.52
C LYS A 37 -3.08 -2.46 -2.17
N ASN A 38 -1.89 -1.98 -1.82
CA ASN A 38 -1.24 -2.27 -0.54
C ASN A 38 -1.83 -1.41 0.56
N SER A 39 -1.51 -1.75 1.81
CA SER A 39 -1.85 -0.96 2.99
C SER A 39 -0.98 0.30 3.16
N TYR A 40 -0.06 0.57 2.24
CA TYR A 40 0.88 1.68 2.32
C TYR A 40 1.23 2.21 0.91
N LEU A 41 1.62 3.48 0.83
CA LEU A 41 2.19 4.11 -0.37
C LEU A 41 3.72 3.95 -0.43
N GLY A 42 4.30 4.16 -1.61
CA GLY A 42 5.74 4.07 -1.88
C GLY A 42 6.10 2.96 -2.85
N GLY A 43 5.25 1.94 -2.98
CA GLY A 43 5.42 0.83 -3.92
C GLY A 43 6.76 0.13 -3.75
N ARG A 44 7.39 -0.26 -4.87
CA ARG A 44 8.70 -0.94 -4.87
C ARG A 44 9.83 -0.07 -4.33
N VAL A 45 9.73 1.25 -4.45
CA VAL A 45 10.78 2.15 -3.96
C VAL A 45 10.87 2.09 -2.44
N ALA A 46 9.77 1.87 -1.72
CA ALA A 46 9.81 1.65 -0.27
C ALA A 46 10.59 0.38 0.12
N GLN A 47 10.70 -0.60 -0.78
CA GLN A 47 11.37 -1.87 -0.56
C GLN A 47 12.87 -1.85 -0.91
N LEU A 48 13.37 -0.78 -1.56
CA LEU A 48 14.78 -0.67 -1.92
C LEU A 48 15.64 -0.33 -0.71
N ASN A 49 16.84 -0.90 -0.65
CA ASN A 49 17.82 -0.53 0.36
C ASN A 49 18.41 0.85 0.06
N GLN A 50 18.91 1.02 -1.16
CA GLN A 50 19.53 2.26 -1.63
C GLN A 50 19.21 2.51 -3.10
N TYR A 51 19.18 3.77 -3.53
CA TYR A 51 19.05 4.10 -4.95
C TYR A 51 20.32 4.72 -5.53
N PHE A 52 20.69 4.27 -6.72
CA PHE A 52 21.77 4.84 -7.52
C PHE A 52 21.37 6.22 -8.10
N PRO A 53 22.30 7.18 -8.26
CA PRO A 53 23.73 7.14 -7.95
C PRO A 53 24.07 7.60 -6.53
N LYS A 54 23.09 8.05 -5.75
CA LYS A 54 23.32 8.67 -4.44
C LYS A 54 23.62 7.66 -3.34
N LEU A 55 23.30 6.38 -3.56
CA LEU A 55 23.53 5.29 -2.61
C LEU A 55 22.97 5.59 -1.22
N CYS A 56 21.82 6.25 -1.18
CA CYS A 56 21.11 6.54 0.06
C CYS A 56 19.76 5.82 0.07
N PRO A 57 19.22 5.54 1.27
CA PRO A 57 17.88 4.98 1.39
C PRO A 57 16.83 5.88 0.75
N PRO A 58 15.74 5.30 0.21
CA PRO A 58 14.68 6.04 -0.48
C PRO A 58 13.82 6.93 0.44
N TYR A 59 14.15 6.97 1.72
CA TYR A 59 13.29 7.51 2.76
C TYR A 59 13.02 9.01 2.64
N CYS A 60 14.04 9.83 2.40
CA CYS A 60 13.83 11.28 2.27
C CYS A 60 12.88 11.61 1.11
N GLY A 61 13.00 10.90 -0.02
CA GLY A 61 12.11 11.08 -1.16
C GLY A 61 10.67 10.68 -0.84
N LEU A 62 10.48 9.55 -0.17
CA LEU A 62 9.15 9.09 0.26
C LEU A 62 8.53 10.06 1.27
N GLU A 63 9.27 10.47 2.29
CA GLU A 63 8.80 11.39 3.34
C GLU A 63 8.32 12.73 2.76
N ILE A 64 9.08 13.33 1.84
CA ILE A 64 8.70 14.58 1.18
C ILE A 64 7.35 14.43 0.47
N ASN A 65 7.16 13.33 -0.28
CA ASN A 65 5.92 13.09 -1.00
C ASN A 65 4.77 12.77 -0.04
N PHE A 66 4.98 11.99 1.01
CA PHE A 66 3.96 11.71 2.03
C PHE A 66 3.51 13.00 2.74
N ARG A 67 4.43 13.92 3.04
CA ARG A 67 4.08 15.23 3.62
C ARG A 67 3.26 16.09 2.66
N ARG A 68 3.63 16.13 1.37
CA ARG A 68 2.85 16.82 0.34
C ARG A 68 1.44 16.24 0.22
N ILE A 69 1.31 14.91 0.19
CA ILE A 69 0.01 14.23 0.14
C ILE A 69 -0.83 14.51 1.39
N LYS A 70 -0.25 14.34 2.58
CA LYS A 70 -0.96 14.54 3.86
C LYS A 70 -1.51 15.96 4.02
N ASN A 71 -0.78 16.96 3.53
CA ASN A 71 -1.16 18.36 3.67
C ASN A 71 -2.02 18.88 2.51
N ASN A 72 -2.31 18.07 1.49
CA ASN A 72 -3.06 18.49 0.33
C ASN A 72 -4.53 18.02 0.41
N PRO A 73 -5.50 18.94 0.63
CA PRO A 73 -6.91 18.58 0.77
C PRO A 73 -7.56 18.10 -0.55
N LYS A 74 -6.90 18.30 -1.69
CA LYS A 74 -7.38 17.84 -3.00
C LYS A 74 -7.02 16.38 -3.29
N ILE A 75 -6.18 15.76 -2.48
CA ILE A 75 -5.78 14.35 -2.65
C ILE A 75 -6.51 13.48 -1.64
N LYS A 76 -7.34 12.57 -2.13
CA LYS A 76 -8.01 11.55 -1.34
C LYS A 76 -7.33 10.20 -1.59
N VAL A 77 -6.76 9.62 -0.55
CA VAL A 77 -5.99 8.37 -0.65
C VAL A 77 -6.83 7.19 -0.19
N PHE A 78 -6.96 6.17 -1.03
CA PHE A 78 -7.55 4.88 -0.72
C PHE A 78 -6.46 3.81 -0.75
N THR A 79 -6.08 3.30 0.43
CA THR A 79 -5.21 2.13 0.55
C THR A 79 -6.03 0.87 0.74
N LEU A 80 -5.43 -0.29 0.49
CA LEU A 80 -6.13 -1.58 0.41
C LEU A 80 -7.26 -1.57 -0.62
N ALA A 81 -7.11 -0.76 -1.67
CA ALA A 81 -8.14 -0.50 -2.65
C ALA A 81 -7.70 -0.91 -4.06
N THR A 82 -8.60 -1.53 -4.80
CA THR A 82 -8.36 -2.00 -6.17
C THR A 82 -9.51 -1.59 -7.08
N VAL A 83 -9.20 -1.12 -8.29
CA VAL A 83 -10.20 -0.83 -9.32
C VAL A 83 -10.79 -2.14 -9.84
N GLU A 84 -12.11 -2.29 -9.77
CA GLU A 84 -12.83 -3.46 -10.29
C GLU A 84 -13.30 -3.26 -11.73
N SER A 85 -13.85 -2.08 -12.03
CA SER A 85 -14.37 -1.78 -13.36
C SER A 85 -14.25 -0.29 -13.69
N ILE A 86 -14.03 -0.01 -14.97
CA ILE A 86 -14.03 1.33 -15.55
C ILE A 86 -15.03 1.30 -16.71
N ALA A 87 -16.00 2.20 -16.69
CA ALA A 87 -16.96 2.43 -17.76
C ALA A 87 -16.99 3.92 -18.13
N GLY A 88 -17.65 4.24 -19.24
CA GLY A 88 -17.76 5.62 -19.73
C GLY A 88 -16.73 5.95 -20.81
N GLN A 89 -16.45 7.24 -20.98
CA GLN A 89 -15.62 7.78 -22.06
C GLN A 89 -14.75 8.93 -21.56
N GLU A 90 -13.86 9.43 -22.43
CA GLU A 90 -12.99 10.56 -22.09
C GLU A 90 -13.78 11.74 -21.49
N GLY A 91 -13.34 12.22 -20.33
CA GLY A 91 -13.97 13.30 -19.59
C GLY A 91 -15.12 12.88 -18.66
N GLU A 92 -15.62 11.65 -18.76
CA GLU A 92 -16.70 11.10 -17.94
C GLU A 92 -16.55 9.58 -17.76
N PHE A 93 -15.69 9.19 -16.82
CA PHE A 93 -15.50 7.81 -16.42
C PHE A 93 -16.24 7.51 -15.11
N ASP A 94 -16.97 6.40 -15.11
CA ASP A 94 -17.53 5.77 -13.91
C ASP A 94 -16.60 4.63 -13.48
N VAL A 95 -16.02 4.75 -12.29
CA VAL A 95 -15.04 3.79 -11.76
C VAL A 95 -15.56 3.17 -10.48
N ALA A 96 -15.59 1.84 -10.44
CA ALA A 96 -15.88 1.08 -9.23
C ALA A 96 -14.58 0.60 -8.59
N ILE A 97 -14.41 0.90 -7.30
CA ILE A 97 -13.26 0.51 -6.49
C ILE A 97 -13.74 -0.37 -5.35
N LEU A 98 -13.05 -1.49 -5.16
CA LEU A 98 -13.20 -2.34 -3.97
C LEU A 98 -12.11 -2.00 -2.97
N GLN A 99 -12.51 -1.52 -1.79
CA GLN A 99 -11.63 -1.32 -0.66
C GLN A 99 -11.78 -2.48 0.33
N LYS A 100 -10.69 -3.20 0.55
CA LYS A 100 -10.61 -4.28 1.54
C LYS A 100 -10.51 -3.70 2.95
N PRO A 101 -11.07 -4.38 3.95
CA PRO A 101 -10.99 -3.93 5.33
C PRO A 101 -9.54 -3.99 5.81
N ARG A 102 -9.11 -2.94 6.49
CA ARG A 102 -7.86 -2.92 7.26
C ARG A 102 -8.03 -3.56 8.65
N TYR A 103 -9.28 -3.61 9.11
CA TYR A 103 -9.70 -3.86 10.49
C TYR A 103 -9.08 -2.91 11.53
N VAL A 104 -8.58 -1.76 11.06
CA VAL A 104 -8.01 -0.70 11.89
C VAL A 104 -8.51 0.65 11.36
N ASN A 105 -9.17 1.41 12.23
CA ASN A 105 -9.75 2.72 11.94
C ASN A 105 -8.74 3.86 12.17
N GLU A 106 -9.22 5.10 12.05
CA GLU A 106 -8.38 6.32 12.11
C GLU A 106 -7.88 6.70 13.50
N LYS A 107 -8.42 6.10 14.57
CA LYS A 107 -7.98 6.32 15.96
C LYS A 107 -6.63 5.68 16.27
N CYS A 108 -6.07 4.89 15.35
CA CYS A 108 -4.80 4.20 15.54
C CYS A 108 -3.65 5.19 15.74
N THR A 109 -2.90 5.01 16.83
CA THR A 109 -1.73 5.82 17.20
C THR A 109 -0.40 5.13 16.90
N CYS A 110 -0.44 3.92 16.31
CA CYS A 110 0.73 3.10 16.03
C CYS A 110 1.60 2.73 17.25
N CYS A 111 0.98 2.56 18.42
CA CYS A 111 1.68 2.19 19.66
C CYS A 111 2.20 0.74 19.75
N GLY A 112 1.89 -0.14 18.79
CA GLY A 112 2.42 -1.51 18.74
C GLY A 112 1.78 -2.56 19.65
N LYS A 113 0.94 -2.17 20.63
CA LYS A 113 0.29 -3.09 21.57
C LYS A 113 -0.51 -4.23 20.91
N CYS A 114 -1.08 -3.98 19.73
CA CYS A 114 -1.79 -5.01 18.98
C CYS A 114 -0.87 -6.10 18.42
N ALA A 115 0.35 -5.74 18.00
CA ALA A 115 1.36 -6.69 17.55
C ALA A 115 1.91 -7.53 18.71
N GLU A 116 2.08 -6.91 19.88
CA GLU A 116 2.52 -7.61 21.11
C GLU A 116 1.47 -8.60 21.63
N ALA A 117 0.18 -8.30 21.41
CA ALA A 117 -0.92 -9.12 21.89
C ALA A 117 -1.11 -10.43 21.12
N THR A 118 -0.67 -10.48 19.85
CA THR A 118 -0.82 -11.67 19.01
C THR A 118 0.44 -12.53 19.00
N THR A 119 0.22 -13.84 19.04
CA THR A 119 1.28 -14.83 18.82
C THR A 119 1.32 -15.33 17.38
N MET A 120 0.26 -15.11 16.61
CA MET A 120 0.16 -15.49 15.21
C MET A 120 1.16 -14.75 14.33
N GLU A 121 1.82 -15.49 13.44
CA GLU A 121 2.76 -14.99 12.45
C GLU A 121 2.31 -15.36 11.04
N ILE A 122 2.55 -14.45 10.10
CA ILE A 122 2.28 -14.61 8.67
C ILE A 122 3.58 -14.41 7.89
N ASP A 123 3.60 -14.87 6.65
CA ASP A 123 4.67 -14.51 5.71
C ASP A 123 4.66 -13.01 5.49
N ASN A 124 5.83 -12.36 5.63
CA ASN A 124 5.93 -10.93 5.50
C ASN A 124 5.78 -10.49 4.02
N PRO A 125 4.67 -9.84 3.63
CA PRO A 125 4.46 -9.45 2.24
C PRO A 125 5.45 -8.36 1.79
N PHE A 126 5.98 -7.56 2.71
CA PHE A 126 6.97 -6.51 2.41
C PHE A 126 8.33 -7.10 2.06
N ASN A 127 8.68 -8.24 2.66
CA ASN A 127 9.96 -8.92 2.48
C ASN A 127 9.85 -10.14 1.57
N TYR A 128 8.86 -10.17 0.66
CA TYR A 128 8.62 -11.27 -0.29
C TYR A 128 8.41 -12.65 0.37
N GLY A 129 7.95 -12.68 1.63
CA GLY A 129 7.77 -13.91 2.40
C GLY A 129 9.08 -14.59 2.81
N MET A 130 10.21 -13.88 2.78
CA MET A 130 11.51 -14.41 3.23
C MET A 130 11.58 -14.55 4.75
N ASP A 131 10.86 -13.70 5.49
CA ASP A 131 10.73 -13.74 6.93
C ASP A 131 9.25 -13.73 7.36
N LYS A 132 9.05 -13.87 8.67
CA LYS A 132 7.74 -13.87 9.32
C LYS A 132 7.51 -12.52 10.02
N ILE A 133 6.26 -12.08 10.01
CA ILE A 133 5.81 -10.90 10.75
C ILE A 133 4.55 -11.26 11.55
N LYS A 134 4.29 -10.54 12.65
CA LYS A 134 3.05 -10.72 13.42
C LYS A 134 1.83 -10.45 12.54
N ALA A 135 0.74 -11.16 12.79
CA ALA A 135 -0.49 -10.99 12.02
C ALA A 135 -1.20 -9.64 12.28
N ALA A 136 -0.85 -8.95 13.37
CA ALA A 136 -1.09 -7.52 13.55
C ALA A 136 0.23 -6.78 13.32
N TYR A 137 0.36 -6.03 12.23
CA TYR A 137 1.64 -5.47 11.81
C TYR A 137 1.55 -4.05 11.25
N LEU A 138 2.67 -3.35 11.33
CA LEU A 138 2.93 -2.16 10.52
C LEU A 138 3.73 -2.62 9.29
N PRO A 139 3.34 -2.27 8.04
CA PRO A 139 3.99 -2.81 6.85
C PRO A 139 5.49 -2.53 6.77
N HIS A 140 5.90 -1.33 7.21
CA HIS A 140 7.29 -0.91 7.41
C HIS A 140 7.28 0.40 8.23
N ASP A 141 8.41 0.82 8.76
CA ASP A 141 8.51 1.91 9.76
C ASP A 141 8.08 3.30 9.25
N MET A 142 8.00 3.45 7.93
CA MET A 142 7.53 4.68 7.28
C MET A 142 6.28 4.45 6.43
N ALA A 143 5.48 3.43 6.74
CA ALA A 143 4.25 3.17 6.02
C ALA A 143 3.34 4.41 6.07
N PHE A 144 2.84 4.84 4.92
CA PHE A 144 1.84 5.90 4.81
C PHE A 144 0.55 5.34 4.20
N PRO A 145 -0.62 5.46 4.86
CA PRO A 145 -0.83 6.05 6.17
C PRO A 145 -0.15 5.23 7.28
N MET A 146 0.33 5.93 8.30
CA MET A 146 0.96 5.30 9.47
C MET A 146 -0.14 4.67 10.32
N ARG A 147 -0.50 3.43 9.98
CA ARG A 147 -1.60 2.69 10.58
C ARG A 147 -1.32 1.19 10.50
N TYR A 148 -1.53 0.49 11.61
CA TYR A 148 -1.45 -0.97 11.65
C TYR A 148 -2.47 -1.63 10.72
N VAL A 149 -2.20 -2.89 10.40
CA VAL A 149 -3.06 -3.77 9.61
C VAL A 149 -3.23 -5.06 10.41
N ILE A 150 -4.46 -5.57 10.44
CA ILE A 150 -4.73 -6.92 10.96
C ILE A 150 -4.93 -7.83 9.75
N ASP A 151 -4.22 -8.94 9.71
CA ASP A 151 -4.40 -9.94 8.66
C ASP A 151 -5.77 -10.64 8.80
N PRO A 152 -6.50 -10.93 7.71
CA PRO A 152 -7.75 -11.67 7.77
C PRO A 152 -7.67 -13.01 8.50
N ALA A 153 -6.52 -13.69 8.49
CA ALA A 153 -6.31 -14.93 9.24
C ALA A 153 -6.38 -14.70 10.75
N LEU A 154 -5.88 -13.56 11.24
CA LEU A 154 -5.95 -13.19 12.66
C LEU A 154 -7.39 -12.88 13.07
N VAL A 155 -8.17 -12.24 12.22
CA VAL A 155 -9.61 -11.94 12.48
C VAL A 155 -10.43 -13.21 12.66
N GLN A 156 -10.09 -14.29 11.95
CA GLN A 156 -10.77 -15.58 12.06
C GLN A 156 -10.29 -16.44 13.25
N SER A 157 -9.28 -15.97 13.97
CA SER A 157 -8.64 -16.71 15.05
C SER A 157 -9.25 -16.39 16.42
N PRO A 158 -9.09 -17.26 17.43
CA PRO A 158 -9.50 -16.94 18.80
C PRO A 158 -8.69 -15.78 19.42
N GLU A 159 -7.54 -15.42 18.86
CA GLU A 159 -6.71 -14.30 19.32
C GLU A 159 -7.30 -12.93 18.93
N ALA A 160 -8.24 -12.86 17.99
CA ALA A 160 -8.77 -11.60 17.46
C ALA A 160 -9.31 -10.68 18.56
N GLN A 161 -10.09 -11.26 19.49
CA GLN A 161 -10.71 -10.52 20.59
C GLN A 161 -9.65 -9.99 21.58
N LYS A 162 -8.63 -10.79 21.88
CA LYS A 162 -7.50 -10.37 22.72
C LYS A 162 -6.75 -9.19 22.09
N VAL A 163 -6.53 -9.23 20.78
CA VAL A 163 -5.88 -8.14 20.03
C VAL A 163 -6.73 -6.87 20.07
N LYS A 164 -8.06 -6.99 19.90
CA LYS A 164 -9.00 -5.88 20.02
C LYS A 164 -8.94 -5.24 21.42
N GLU A 165 -8.99 -6.04 22.48
CA GLU A 165 -8.92 -5.60 23.87
C GLU A 165 -7.58 -4.95 24.24
N ALA A 166 -6.49 -5.38 23.60
CA ALA A 166 -5.17 -4.77 23.80
C ALA A 166 -5.06 -3.33 23.26
N CYS A 167 -6.00 -2.88 22.42
CA CYS A 167 -5.98 -1.54 21.86
C CYS A 167 -6.58 -0.51 22.83
N PRO A 168 -5.79 0.40 23.42
CA PRO A 168 -6.32 1.39 24.37
C PRO A 168 -7.11 2.52 23.69
N TYR A 169 -7.09 2.60 22.37
CA TYR A 169 -7.70 3.69 21.58
C TYR A 169 -8.93 3.24 20.79
N ASP A 170 -9.40 2.00 20.99
CA ASP A 170 -10.56 1.46 20.26
C ASP A 170 -10.40 1.61 18.72
N ALA A 171 -9.18 1.34 18.25
CA ALA A 171 -8.83 1.48 16.85
C ALA A 171 -9.07 0.21 16.04
N ILE A 172 -9.22 -0.95 16.70
CA ILE A 172 -9.33 -2.26 16.05
C ILE A 172 -10.81 -2.59 15.87
N ASP A 173 -11.21 -2.75 14.62
CA ASP A 173 -12.57 -3.03 14.20
C ASP A 173 -12.60 -4.33 13.41
N LEU A 174 -12.89 -5.43 14.10
CA LEU A 174 -12.93 -6.77 13.53
C LEU A 174 -14.14 -7.00 12.61
N ASP A 175 -15.18 -6.18 12.74
CA ASP A 175 -16.42 -6.30 11.98
C ASP A 175 -16.39 -5.46 10.69
N MET A 176 -15.27 -4.76 10.45
CA MET A 176 -15.06 -3.92 9.27
C MET A 176 -15.27 -4.72 7.98
N GLN A 177 -16.24 -4.29 7.17
CA GLN A 177 -16.59 -4.95 5.90
C GLN A 177 -15.88 -4.30 4.71
N PRO A 178 -15.64 -5.05 3.61
CA PRO A 178 -15.23 -4.48 2.34
C PRO A 178 -16.21 -3.41 1.87
N GLN A 179 -15.69 -2.31 1.34
CA GLN A 179 -16.50 -1.19 0.84
C GLN A 179 -16.36 -1.07 -0.67
N LYS A 180 -17.49 -0.88 -1.35
CA LYS A 180 -17.53 -0.50 -2.76
C LYS A 180 -17.66 1.01 -2.85
N ILE A 181 -16.75 1.63 -3.59
CA ILE A 181 -16.69 3.08 -3.78
C ILE A 181 -16.88 3.35 -5.26
N GLU A 182 -17.89 4.12 -5.60
CA GLU A 182 -18.16 4.58 -6.96
C GLU A 182 -17.64 6.01 -7.11
N LEU A 183 -16.78 6.23 -8.10
CA LEU A 183 -16.19 7.54 -8.39
C LEU A 183 -16.49 7.94 -9.83
N LYS A 184 -16.83 9.22 -10.02
CA LYS A 184 -16.90 9.87 -11.33
C LYS A 184 -15.66 10.72 -11.55
N VAL A 185 -14.87 10.40 -12.57
CA VAL A 185 -13.59 11.08 -12.86
C VAL A 185 -13.49 11.44 -14.34
N GLY A 186 -12.79 12.54 -14.65
CA GLY A 186 -12.59 12.98 -16.04
C GLY A 186 -11.40 12.32 -16.72
N ALA A 187 -10.40 11.91 -15.93
CA ALA A 187 -9.18 11.28 -16.43
C ALA A 187 -8.67 10.19 -15.48
N ILE A 188 -7.92 9.25 -16.04
CA ILE A 188 -7.31 8.13 -15.31
C ILE A 188 -5.82 8.06 -15.64
N ILE A 189 -4.98 8.03 -14.60
CA ILE A 189 -3.55 7.79 -14.69
C ILE A 189 -3.27 6.39 -14.16
N TRP A 190 -2.77 5.51 -15.04
CA TRP A 190 -2.45 4.13 -14.69
C TRP A 190 -0.97 3.97 -14.34
N ALA A 191 -0.66 3.84 -13.05
CA ALA A 191 0.70 3.86 -12.49
C ALA A 191 0.98 2.65 -11.58
N THR A 192 0.49 1.46 -11.96
CA THR A 192 0.54 0.23 -11.13
C THR A 192 1.94 -0.39 -10.97
N GLY A 193 2.97 0.22 -11.56
CA GLY A 193 4.36 -0.23 -11.45
C GLY A 193 4.63 -1.57 -12.15
N TRP A 194 5.51 -2.36 -11.57
CA TRP A 194 5.99 -3.64 -12.12
C TRP A 194 6.07 -4.72 -11.04
N ASN A 195 6.09 -5.98 -11.49
CA ASN A 195 6.36 -7.14 -10.63
C ASN A 195 7.69 -7.78 -11.02
N PRO A 196 8.50 -8.22 -10.04
CA PRO A 196 9.68 -9.04 -10.30
C PRO A 196 9.33 -10.24 -11.15
N TYR A 197 10.25 -10.59 -12.05
CA TYR A 197 10.11 -11.78 -12.85
C TYR A 197 10.09 -13.02 -11.95
N ASP A 198 9.24 -13.99 -12.27
CA ASP A 198 9.19 -15.26 -11.57
C ASP A 198 10.41 -16.10 -11.92
N ALA A 199 11.41 -16.06 -11.03
CA ALA A 199 12.69 -16.74 -11.23
C ALA A 199 12.56 -18.27 -11.28
N LYS A 200 11.43 -18.86 -10.85
CA LYS A 200 11.17 -20.31 -11.03
C LYS A 200 11.05 -20.72 -12.48
N LYS A 201 10.78 -19.78 -13.38
CA LYS A 201 10.74 -20.00 -14.84
C LYS A 201 12.11 -20.02 -15.49
N LEU A 202 13.19 -19.80 -14.72
CA LEU A 202 14.57 -19.88 -15.17
C LEU A 202 15.18 -21.20 -14.71
N ASP A 203 14.73 -22.28 -15.34
CA ASP A 203 15.02 -23.67 -14.95
C ASP A 203 16.54 -23.95 -14.80
N THR A 204 17.37 -23.25 -15.59
CA THR A 204 18.83 -23.43 -15.60
C THR A 204 19.55 -22.84 -14.39
N TYR A 205 18.92 -21.94 -13.64
CA TYR A 205 19.58 -21.20 -12.55
C TYR A 205 19.27 -21.76 -11.15
N GLY A 206 18.36 -22.73 -11.04
CA GLY A 206 18.10 -23.45 -9.79
C GLY A 206 17.43 -22.62 -8.69
N PHE A 207 16.72 -21.54 -9.05
CA PHE A 207 15.94 -20.75 -8.08
C PHE A 207 14.85 -21.60 -7.42
N GLY A 208 14.85 -21.64 -6.09
CA GLY A 208 13.94 -22.48 -5.30
C GLY A 208 14.41 -23.94 -5.09
N VAL A 209 15.54 -24.33 -5.72
CA VAL A 209 16.23 -25.60 -5.45
C VAL A 209 17.44 -25.36 -4.55
N TYR A 210 18.26 -24.36 -4.90
CA TYR A 210 19.42 -23.97 -4.12
C TYR A 210 19.10 -22.76 -3.23
N PRO A 211 19.40 -22.81 -1.92
CA PRO A 211 19.06 -21.74 -0.99
C PRO A 211 19.82 -20.42 -1.27
N ASP A 212 21.01 -20.51 -1.85
CA ASP A 212 21.86 -19.35 -2.13
C ASP A 212 21.53 -18.66 -3.47
N VAL A 213 20.61 -19.20 -4.26
CA VAL A 213 20.14 -18.57 -5.50
C VAL A 213 18.98 -17.64 -5.17
N ILE A 214 19.29 -16.35 -5.08
CA ILE A 214 18.32 -15.28 -4.75
C ILE A 214 18.09 -14.34 -5.93
N THR A 215 16.96 -13.63 -5.92
CA THR A 215 16.69 -12.57 -6.90
C THR A 215 17.26 -11.22 -6.46
N ASN A 216 17.40 -10.28 -7.39
CA ASN A 216 17.83 -8.92 -7.05
C ASN A 216 16.93 -8.27 -5.98
N VAL A 217 15.60 -8.40 -6.10
CA VAL A 217 14.70 -7.82 -5.09
C VAL A 217 14.80 -8.48 -3.72
N MET A 218 15.18 -9.77 -3.66
CA MET A 218 15.50 -10.43 -2.39
C MET A 218 16.80 -9.88 -1.81
N MET A 219 17.81 -9.65 -2.64
CA MET A 219 19.07 -9.02 -2.22
C MET A 219 18.85 -7.61 -1.65
N GLU A 220 18.02 -6.79 -2.29
CA GLU A 220 17.65 -5.45 -1.79
C GLU A 220 17.05 -5.51 -0.38
N ARG A 221 16.17 -6.48 -0.15
CA ARG A 221 15.58 -6.76 1.16
C ARG A 221 16.65 -7.26 2.15
N MET A 222 17.38 -8.33 1.83
CA MET A 222 18.44 -8.84 2.71
C MET A 222 19.51 -7.80 3.09
N ALA A 223 19.78 -6.82 2.21
CA ALA A 223 20.72 -5.74 2.47
C ALA A 223 20.10 -4.56 3.25
N SER A 224 18.77 -4.45 3.33
CA SER A 224 18.09 -3.43 4.11
C SER A 224 18.04 -3.81 5.58
N TRP A 225 18.01 -2.80 6.45
CA TRP A 225 17.99 -3.01 7.89
C TRP A 225 16.67 -3.60 8.41
N ASN A 226 15.59 -3.47 7.64
CA ASN A 226 14.26 -3.98 7.97
C ASN A 226 13.90 -5.26 7.18
N GLY A 227 14.92 -5.99 6.71
CA GLY A 227 14.78 -7.14 5.82
C GLY A 227 14.28 -6.73 4.46
#